data_AF-A0A6H5GVZ9-F1
#
_entry.id   AF-A0A6H5GVZ9-F1
#
_cell.length_a   1.000
_cell.length_b   1.000
_cell.length_c   1.000
_cell.angle_alpha   90.00
_cell.angle_beta   90.00
_cell.angle_gamma   90.00
#
_symmetry.space_group_name_H-M   'P 1'
#
loop_
_entity.id
_entity.type
_entity.pdbx_description
1 polymer ?
#
loop_
_entity_poly.entity_id
_entity_poly.type
_entity_poly.pdbx_seq_one_letter_code
_entity_poly.pdbx_strand_id
1 'polypeptide(L)' 'MQSTQGIGMHVEVRDPDMKTILSRVYSAEGRISFTSHVPGEHVICLYSNSTKWIGGTQL' A
#
# COMPACT_ATOMS: atom_id res chain seq x y z
N MET A 1 14.70 -7.33 -6.37
CA MET A 1 14.50 -6.71 -5.03
C MET A 1 14.10 -7.81 -4.08
N GLN A 2 14.81 -7.95 -2.98
CA GLN A 2 14.62 -9.06 -2.04
C GLN A 2 13.32 -8.81 -1.27
N SER A 3 12.25 -9.53 -1.60
CA SER A 3 11.01 -9.50 -0.82
C SER A 3 11.26 -10.17 0.52
N THR A 4 11.15 -9.44 1.62
CA THR A 4 11.07 -10.05 2.95
C THR A 4 9.80 -10.92 2.98
N GLN A 5 9.97 -12.22 3.17
CA GLN A 5 8.86 -13.18 3.08
C GLN A 5 7.74 -12.81 4.06
N GLY A 6 6.58 -12.43 3.52
CA GLY A 6 5.39 -12.09 4.31
C GLY A 6 5.32 -10.65 4.83
N ILE A 7 6.20 -9.75 4.38
CA ILE A 7 6.08 -8.30 4.66
C ILE A 7 5.82 -7.55 3.36
N GLY A 8 4.75 -6.77 3.34
CA GLY A 8 4.35 -5.95 2.21
C GLY A 8 3.47 -4.78 2.63
N MET A 9 3.43 -3.78 1.77
CA MET A 9 2.58 -2.61 1.92
C MET A 9 1.33 -2.76 1.07
N HIS A 10 0.18 -2.95 1.73
CA HIS A 10 -1.12 -2.84 1.07
C HIS A 10 -1.39 -1.36 0.79
N VAL A 11 -1.53 -1.02 -0.49
CA VAL A 11 -1.94 0.31 -0.93
C VAL A 11 -3.37 0.21 -1.46
N GLU A 12 -4.24 1.04 -0.90
CA GLU A 12 -5.63 1.19 -1.33
C GLU A 12 -5.88 2.63 -1.77
N VAL A 13 -6.58 2.81 -2.90
CA VAL A 13 -7.04 4.12 -3.38
C VAL A 13 -8.54 4.09 -3.52
N ARG A 14 -9.23 5.05 -2.91
CA ARG A 14 -10.67 5.29 -3.06
C ARG A 14 -10.92 6.59 -3.78
N ASP A 15 -11.95 6.60 -4.62
CA ASP A 15 -12.49 7.81 -5.24
C ASP A 15 -13.37 8.60 -4.25
N PRO A 16 -13.90 9.77 -4.63
CA PRO A 16 -14.75 10.61 -3.79
C PRO A 16 -16.05 9.93 -3.33
N ASP A 17 -16.54 8.94 -4.07
CA ASP A 17 -17.73 8.14 -3.73
C ASP A 17 -17.37 6.93 -2.84
N MET A 18 -16.15 6.92 -2.29
CA MET A 18 -15.59 5.85 -1.46
C MET A 18 -15.44 4.50 -2.17
N LYS A 19 -15.47 4.49 -3.51
CA LYS A 19 -15.27 3.28 -4.29
C LYS A 19 -13.77 3.01 -4.45
N THR A 20 -13.36 1.77 -4.14
CA THR A 20 -11.98 1.33 -4.35
C THR A 20 -11.65 1.27 -5.84
N ILE A 21 -10.66 2.06 -6.27
CA ILE A 21 -10.15 2.11 -7.65
C ILE A 21 -8.76 1.46 -7.78
N LEU A 22 -8.06 1.22 -6.67
CA LEU A 22 -6.82 0.42 -6.62
C LEU A 22 -6.73 -0.29 -5.25
N SER A 23 -6.35 -1.57 -5.25
CA SER A 23 -6.00 -2.33 -4.05
C SER A 23 -4.93 -3.35 -4.41
N ARG A 24 -3.69 -3.13 -3.95
CA ARG A 24 -2.53 -4.00 -4.28
C ARG A 24 -1.53 -4.03 -3.13
N VAL A 25 -0.85 -5.16 -2.98
CA VAL A 25 0.27 -5.32 -2.04
C VAL A 25 1.58 -5.11 -2.79
N TYR A 26 2.40 -4.19 -2.30
CA TYR A 26 3.76 -3.93 -2.76
C TYR A 26 4.77 -4.53 -1.78
N SER A 27 5.98 -4.81 -2.26
CA SER A 27 7.10 -5.26 -1.39
C SER A 27 7.74 -4.04 -0.69
N ALA A 28 9.06 -4.02 -0.52
CA ALA A 28 9.75 -2.88 0.09
C ALA A 28 9.63 -1.57 -0.72
N GLU A 29 9.53 -1.66 -2.04
CA GLU A 29 9.41 -0.52 -2.93
C GLU A 29 8.40 -0.82 -4.04
N GLY A 30 7.76 0.23 -4.56
CA GLY A 30 6.74 0.09 -5.60
C GLY A 30 6.32 1.44 -6.17
N ARG A 31 5.75 1.40 -7.37
CA ARG A 31 5.11 2.56 -8.00
C ARG A 31 3.62 2.29 -8.16
N ILE A 32 2.80 3.26 -7.76
CA ILE A 32 1.36 3.24 -8.00
C ILE A 32 1.02 4.27 -9.08
N SER A 33 0.02 3.97 -9.88
CA SER A 33 -0.57 4.91 -10.85
C SER A 33 -2.05 4.58 -10.94
N PHE A 34 -2.89 5.61 -10.85
CA PHE A 34 -4.34 5.48 -10.99
C PHE A 34 -4.88 6.66 -11.80
N THR A 35 -6.01 6.44 -12.46
CA THR A 35 -6.73 7.49 -13.16
C THR A 35 -7.92 7.89 -12.31
N SER A 36 -8.09 9.20 -12.12
CA SER A 36 -9.30 9.74 -11.50
C SER A 36 -10.44 9.66 -12.51
N HIS A 37 -11.51 8.95 -12.16
CA HIS A 37 -12.68 8.78 -13.03
C HIS A 37 -13.79 9.81 -12.72
N VAL A 38 -13.72 10.45 -11.54
CA VAL A 38 -14.66 11.47 -11.06
C VAL A 38 -13.88 12.56 -10.31
N PRO A 39 -14.24 13.85 -10.44
CA PRO A 39 -13.57 14.93 -9.72
C PRO A 39 -13.90 14.90 -8.23
N GLY A 40 -12.94 15.27 -7.38
CA GLY A 40 -13.13 15.38 -5.93
C GLY A 40 -11.96 14.83 -5.12
N GLU A 41 -12.19 14.64 -3.82
CA GLU A 41 -11.19 14.13 -2.89
C GLU A 41 -10.98 12.62 -3.07
N HIS A 42 -9.74 12.21 -3.32
CA HIS A 42 -9.36 10.81 -3.38
C HIS A 42 -8.55 10.47 -2.14
N VAL A 43 -8.80 9.29 -1.56
CA VAL A 43 -8.12 8.84 -0.35
C VAL A 43 -7.14 7.73 -0.72
N ILE A 44 -5.88 7.91 -0.33
CA ILE A 44 -4.82 6.91 -0.50
C ILE A 44 -4.43 6.40 0.89
N CYS A 45 -4.60 5.10 1.11
CA CYS A 45 -4.24 4.44 2.37
C CYS A 45 -3.11 3.44 2.17
N LEU A 46 -2.17 3.45 3.11
CA LEU A 46 -1.02 2.54 3.15
C LEU A 46 -1.08 1.73 4.46
N TYR A 47 -1.18 0.41 4.33
CA TYR A 47 -1.29 -0.51 5.47
C TYR A 47 -0.19 -1.56 5.41
N SER A 48 0.58 -1.71 6.49
CA SER A 48 1.49 -2.85 6.60
C SER A 48 0.68 -4.13 6.82
N ASN A 49 0.95 -5.17 6.04
CA ASN A 49 0.37 -6.49 6.29
C ASN A 49 1.12 -7.27 7.40
N SER A 50 2.11 -6.63 8.03
CA SER A 50 2.96 -7.22 9.06
C SER A 50 3.26 -6.23 10.19
N THR A 51 3.30 -6.74 11.42
CA THR A 51 3.80 -6.02 12.60
C THR A 51 5.23 -6.41 12.95
N LYS A 52 5.85 -7.31 12.17
CA LYS A 52 7.20 -7.82 12.44
C LYS A 52 8.21 -6.68 12.36
N TRP A 53 9.00 -6.53 13.41
CA TRP A 53 10.10 -5.57 13.48
C TRP A 53 11.29 -6.08 12.67
N ILE A 54 11.77 -5.29 11.69
CA ILE A 54 12.91 -5.65 10.82
C ILE A 54 14.26 -5.20 11.43
N GLY A 55 14.26 -4.44 12.54
CA GLY A 55 15.46 -3.88 13.17
C GLY A 55 16.00 -4.64 14.38
N GLY A 56 15.60 -5.90 14.58
CA GLY A 56 16.02 -6.71 15.73
C GLY A 56 17.29 -7.49 15.44
N THR A 57 18.42 -6.82 15.24
CA THR A 57 19.70 -7.47 15.50
C THR A 57 19.73 -7.79 16.98
N GLN A 58 19.65 -9.09 17.29
CA GLN A 58 20.01 -9.63 18.60
C GLN A 58 21.40 -9.09 18.94
N LEU A 59 21.47 -8.18 19.92
CA LEU A 59 22.72 -7.83 20.60
C LEU A 59 23.11 -9.00 21.51
#